data_AF-A0A927UAF8-F1
#
_entry.id   AF-A0A927UAF8-F1
#
_cell.length_a   1.000
_cell.length_b   1.000
_cell.length_c   1.000
_cell.angle_alpha   90.00
_cell.angle_beta   90.00
_cell.angle_gamma   90.00
#
_symmetry.space_group_name_H-M   'P 1'
#
loop_
_entity.id
_entity.type
_entity.pdbx_description
1 polymer ?
#
loop_
_entity_poly.entity_id
_entity_poly.type
_entity_poly.pdbx_seq_one_letter_code
_entity_poly.pdbx_strand_id
1 'polypeptide(L)'
;MENDVRRKNHKKKQKTSRLIIPIAAAAVAVCAGVGAYFYYDYSNRVYTKCQVELGGQVKATDFLKNPSDTAEFAAGSVYSTDIAGSYDVKVICGRYTYDCVLEVVDSIAPELSVKELTRTKEEIPKPEDFVESVSDASNDVKVYFGEGISFDNYGDIPINIVAEDSSGNCTSVNTTLHLVEEYDIVPPVIEGQLDKIVYTGQAVSFKQGIIVTDNVDTDIEVQVDSSHVNLDVPGEYPIEYTATDSMGNMDLKEGTITVIKAEYTPDEVDALADEVLAQIIKPDMSDYDKAHAIYVWVKGNMGYSESEDKGDWLKGAYDGLKNRHGDCYNYFAVSKELLTRAGIKNEDIEIIPTATRHHFWNVIDCGEGWRHFDTTPRTDKEFKGFYLTDEELMEYSNAHYRSHNYDREIYTYFN
;
A
#
# COMPACT_ATOMS: atom_id res chain seq x y z
N MET A 1 78.31 68.16 -71.53
CA MET A 1 77.56 69.42 -71.66
C MET A 1 76.93 69.65 -70.29
N GLU A 2 77.62 70.42 -69.45
CA GLU A 2 77.37 71.87 -69.24
C GLU A 2 76.05 72.11 -68.49
N ASN A 3 75.88 72.95 -67.48
CA ASN A 3 76.69 73.83 -66.65
C ASN A 3 75.82 74.07 -65.40
N ASP A 4 76.34 73.97 -64.19
CA ASP A 4 76.62 75.09 -63.27
C ASP A 4 75.61 76.25 -63.29
N VAL A 5 74.91 76.51 -62.18
CA VAL A 5 74.90 77.84 -61.51
C VAL A 5 74.57 77.66 -60.02
N ARG A 6 75.60 77.92 -59.20
CA ARG A 6 75.51 78.28 -57.77
C ARG A 6 74.69 79.55 -57.52
N ARG A 7 73.91 79.56 -56.42
CA ARG A 7 73.78 80.76 -55.57
C ARG A 7 73.86 80.39 -54.09
N LYS A 8 75.00 80.73 -53.48
CA LYS A 8 75.19 80.81 -52.03
C LYS A 8 74.65 82.15 -51.54
N ASN A 9 73.91 82.17 -50.45
CA ASN A 9 73.78 83.35 -49.60
C ASN A 9 73.95 83.00 -48.13
N HIS A 10 74.54 83.94 -47.40
CA HIS A 10 75.25 83.77 -46.14
C HIS A 10 74.36 83.68 -44.89
N LYS A 11 74.76 82.74 -44.01
CA LYS A 11 74.84 82.82 -42.52
C LYS A 11 73.74 83.58 -41.75
N LYS A 12 73.02 82.82 -40.91
CA LYS A 12 72.97 83.08 -39.46
C LYS A 12 72.82 81.75 -38.70
N LYS A 13 73.91 81.32 -38.04
CA LYS A 13 73.90 80.21 -37.08
C LYS A 13 73.08 80.65 -35.86
N GLN A 14 71.82 80.24 -35.77
CA GLN A 14 71.12 80.17 -34.48
C GLN A 14 71.41 78.80 -33.87
N LYS A 15 72.38 78.77 -32.96
CA LYS A 15 72.86 77.58 -32.27
C LYS A 15 71.94 77.21 -31.09
N THR A 16 70.62 77.31 -31.27
CA THR A 16 69.60 77.06 -30.23
C THR A 16 68.62 75.94 -30.60
N SER A 17 68.67 75.34 -31.80
CA SER A 17 67.68 74.33 -32.22
C SER A 17 68.10 72.85 -32.06
N ARG A 18 69.34 72.54 -31.68
CA ARG A 18 69.80 71.13 -31.57
C ARG A 18 69.35 70.40 -30.29
N LEU A 19 68.93 71.11 -29.24
CA LEU A 19 68.32 70.50 -28.05
C LEU A 19 66.79 70.50 -28.06
N ILE A 20 66.14 71.37 -28.85
CA ILE A 20 64.67 71.52 -28.83
C ILE A 20 63.97 70.31 -29.46
N ILE A 21 64.50 69.76 -30.55
CA ILE A 21 63.91 68.59 -31.25
C ILE A 21 63.93 67.31 -30.39
N PRO A 22 65.06 66.91 -29.75
CA PRO A 22 65.04 65.72 -28.87
C PRO A 22 64.22 65.94 -27.60
N ILE A 23 64.17 67.17 -27.05
CA ILE A 23 63.30 67.49 -25.91
C ILE A 23 61.82 67.42 -26.30
N ALA A 24 61.45 67.93 -27.48
CA ALA A 24 60.08 67.84 -27.99
C ALA A 24 59.68 66.39 -28.30
N ALA A 25 60.57 65.59 -28.89
CA ALA A 25 60.33 64.16 -29.13
C ALA A 25 60.21 63.35 -27.83
N ALA A 26 61.05 63.65 -26.83
CA ALA A 26 60.93 63.06 -25.49
C ALA A 26 59.63 63.48 -24.80
N ALA A 27 59.21 64.74 -24.93
CA ALA A 27 57.93 65.21 -24.40
C ALA A 27 56.74 64.49 -25.06
N VAL A 28 56.78 64.28 -26.39
CA VAL A 28 55.74 63.51 -27.11
C VAL A 28 55.72 62.04 -26.66
N ALA A 29 56.88 61.41 -26.51
CA ALA A 29 56.96 60.03 -26.03
C ALA A 29 56.45 59.87 -24.58
N VAL A 30 56.75 60.84 -23.70
CA VAL A 30 56.21 60.89 -22.35
C VAL A 30 54.69 61.09 -22.38
N CYS A 31 54.18 62.02 -23.19
CA CYS A 31 52.73 62.21 -23.35
C CYS A 31 52.03 60.97 -23.89
N ALA A 32 52.64 60.25 -24.85
CA ALA A 32 52.10 59.00 -25.39
C ALA A 32 52.12 57.88 -24.35
N GLY A 33 53.20 57.75 -23.56
CA GLY A 33 53.28 56.79 -22.47
C GLY A 33 52.28 57.06 -21.34
N VAL A 34 52.10 58.33 -20.96
CA VAL A 34 51.08 58.77 -20.00
C VAL A 34 49.68 58.51 -20.54
N GLY A 35 49.43 58.81 -21.82
CA GLY A 35 48.16 58.50 -22.49
C GLY A 35 47.86 57.01 -22.54
N ALA A 36 48.85 56.19 -22.89
CA ALA A 36 48.73 54.73 -22.90
C ALA A 36 48.47 54.17 -21.50
N TYR A 37 49.13 54.71 -20.47
CA TYR A 37 48.90 54.35 -19.08
C TYR A 37 47.46 54.69 -18.64
N PHE A 38 46.97 55.90 -18.93
CA PHE A 38 45.59 56.28 -18.59
C PHE A 38 44.55 55.48 -19.37
N TYR A 39 44.82 55.13 -20.62
CA TYR A 39 43.94 54.27 -21.41
C TYR A 39 43.92 52.83 -20.86
N TYR A 40 45.08 52.28 -20.51
CA TYR A 40 45.19 50.98 -19.86
C TYR A 40 44.46 50.98 -18.50
N ASP A 41 44.72 51.99 -17.66
CA ASP A 41 44.06 52.19 -16.37
C ASP A 41 42.53 52.31 -16.54
N TYR A 42 42.05 53.05 -17.54
CA TYR A 42 40.62 53.15 -17.86
C TYR A 42 40.02 51.81 -18.31
N SER A 43 40.60 51.16 -19.31
CA SER A 43 40.08 49.91 -19.92
C SER A 43 40.10 48.70 -18.99
N ASN A 44 40.90 48.76 -17.90
CA ASN A 44 41.10 47.62 -17.00
C ASN A 44 40.44 47.77 -15.62
N ARG A 45 39.56 48.76 -15.43
CA ARG A 45 38.82 48.96 -14.17
C ARG A 45 37.51 48.20 -14.09
N VAL A 46 36.74 48.15 -15.19
CA VAL A 46 35.41 47.53 -15.19
C VAL A 46 35.22 46.51 -16.31
N TYR A 47 34.34 45.55 -16.09
CA TYR A 47 33.68 44.76 -17.13
C TYR A 47 32.61 45.63 -17.80
N THR A 48 32.54 45.58 -19.13
CA THR A 48 31.52 46.29 -19.90
C THR A 48 30.17 45.58 -19.87
N LYS A 49 30.14 44.32 -19.39
CA LYS A 49 28.95 43.50 -19.22
C LYS A 49 28.99 42.81 -17.88
N CYS A 50 27.86 42.74 -17.19
CA CYS A 50 27.65 41.92 -16.01
C CYS A 50 26.35 41.14 -16.20
N GLN A 51 26.35 39.87 -15.84
CA GLN A 51 25.17 39.02 -15.89
C GLN A 51 24.69 38.75 -14.46
N VAL A 52 23.37 38.75 -14.25
CA VAL A 52 22.75 38.40 -12.96
C VAL A 52 21.51 37.56 -13.21
N GLU A 53 21.19 36.68 -12.26
CA GLU A 53 19.96 35.90 -12.27
C GLU A 53 18.73 36.79 -12.01
N LEU A 54 17.59 36.41 -12.58
CA LEU A 54 16.30 37.04 -12.37
C LEU A 54 15.92 37.04 -10.88
N GLY A 55 15.45 38.18 -10.38
CA GLY A 55 15.19 38.44 -8.96
C GLY A 55 16.45 38.55 -8.07
N GLY A 56 17.64 38.41 -8.65
CA GLY A 56 18.91 38.49 -7.94
C GLY A 56 19.29 39.91 -7.52
N GLN A 57 20.34 40.03 -6.69
CA GLN A 57 20.89 41.33 -6.31
C GLN A 57 22.08 41.70 -7.19
N VAL A 58 22.14 42.96 -7.62
CA VAL A 58 23.28 43.50 -8.37
C VAL A 58 23.82 44.77 -7.71
N LYS A 59 25.15 44.86 -7.62
CA LYS A 59 25.89 46.02 -7.11
C LYS A 59 26.82 46.54 -8.20
N ALA A 60 27.10 47.85 -8.17
CA ALA A 60 28.05 48.46 -9.10
C ALA A 60 29.46 47.86 -8.98
N THR A 61 29.80 47.30 -7.81
CA THR A 61 31.06 46.59 -7.57
C THR A 61 31.17 45.29 -8.37
N ASP A 62 30.06 44.68 -8.79
CA ASP A 62 30.06 43.43 -9.57
C ASP A 62 30.62 43.65 -10.99
N PHE A 63 30.63 44.91 -11.43
CA PHE A 63 31.28 45.34 -12.68
C PHE A 63 32.78 45.57 -12.53
N LEU A 64 33.36 45.52 -11.33
CA LEU A 64 34.79 45.80 -11.14
C LEU A 64 35.66 44.59 -11.51
N LYS A 65 36.75 44.83 -12.23
CA LYS A 65 37.80 43.82 -12.46
C LYS A 65 38.69 43.63 -11.23
N ASN A 66 38.79 44.66 -10.39
CA ASN A 66 39.54 44.64 -9.13
C ASN A 66 38.60 44.87 -7.94
N PRO A 67 38.37 43.86 -7.09
CA PRO A 67 37.43 43.93 -5.98
C PRO A 67 37.78 44.94 -4.87
N SER A 68 39.03 45.43 -4.85
CA SER A 68 39.48 46.40 -3.83
C SER A 68 39.09 47.85 -4.17
N ASP A 69 38.63 48.11 -5.40
CA ASP A 69 38.18 49.42 -5.83
C ASP A 69 36.72 49.69 -5.42
N THR A 70 36.32 50.96 -5.43
CA THR A 70 34.94 51.36 -5.16
C THR A 70 34.19 51.66 -6.45
N ALA A 71 32.90 51.33 -6.47
CA ALA A 71 32.01 51.65 -7.57
C ALA A 71 30.60 52.01 -7.07
N GLU A 72 29.96 52.91 -7.80
CA GLU A 72 28.55 53.26 -7.63
C GLU A 72 27.86 53.39 -8.99
N PHE A 73 26.55 53.16 -9.03
CA PHE A 73 25.78 53.46 -10.24
C PHE A 73 25.56 54.96 -10.36
N ALA A 74 25.71 55.52 -11.56
CA ALA A 74 25.45 56.92 -11.80
C ALA A 74 23.95 57.24 -11.58
N ALA A 75 23.68 58.43 -11.04
CA ALA A 75 22.32 58.93 -10.86
C ALA A 75 21.56 58.91 -12.20
N GLY A 76 20.41 58.23 -12.22
CA GLY A 76 19.57 58.05 -13.41
C GLY A 76 19.79 56.75 -14.18
N SER A 77 20.64 55.82 -13.71
CA SER A 77 20.64 54.44 -14.22
C SER A 77 19.31 53.78 -13.82
N VAL A 78 18.52 53.32 -14.80
CA VAL A 78 17.22 52.66 -14.60
C VAL A 78 17.35 51.22 -15.05
N TYR A 79 17.22 50.28 -14.11
CA TYR A 79 17.24 48.85 -14.38
C TYR A 79 16.30 48.14 -13.39
N SER A 80 15.90 46.92 -13.73
CA SER A 80 15.19 46.01 -12.83
C SER A 80 15.86 44.65 -12.90
N THR A 81 16.01 43.98 -11.76
CA THR A 81 16.43 42.57 -11.70
C THR A 81 15.23 41.64 -11.73
N ASP A 82 14.00 42.13 -11.59
CA ASP A 82 12.77 41.32 -11.57
C ASP A 82 12.21 41.08 -12.97
N ILE A 83 12.85 41.63 -14.02
CA ILE A 83 12.44 41.48 -15.41
C ILE A 83 13.67 41.06 -16.21
N ALA A 84 13.59 39.94 -16.91
CA ALA A 84 14.66 39.48 -17.78
C ALA A 84 14.88 40.47 -18.92
N GLY A 85 16.14 40.77 -19.23
CA GLY A 85 16.46 41.77 -20.25
C GLY A 85 17.86 42.34 -20.15
N SER A 86 18.17 43.21 -21.10
CA SER A 86 19.46 43.92 -21.19
C SER A 86 19.25 45.39 -20.85
N TYR A 87 19.95 45.88 -19.84
CA TYR A 87 19.83 47.24 -19.33
C TYR A 87 21.15 48.00 -19.47
N ASP A 88 21.10 49.18 -20.08
CA ASP A 88 22.23 50.09 -20.12
C ASP A 88 22.38 50.79 -18.76
N VAL A 89 23.51 50.55 -18.08
CA VAL A 89 23.83 51.13 -16.78
C VAL A 89 25.13 51.90 -16.84
N LYS A 90 25.21 53.00 -16.08
CA LYS A 90 26.45 53.78 -15.98
C LYS A 90 27.15 53.49 -14.67
N VAL A 91 28.36 52.95 -14.72
CA VAL A 91 29.16 52.61 -13.53
C VAL A 91 30.22 53.68 -13.31
N ILE A 92 30.24 54.28 -12.13
CA ILE A 92 31.26 55.25 -11.72
C ILE A 92 32.32 54.49 -10.92
N CYS A 93 33.58 54.55 -11.36
CA CYS A 93 34.73 54.01 -10.62
C CYS A 93 35.86 55.03 -10.59
N GLY A 94 36.16 55.55 -9.40
CA GLY A 94 37.10 56.65 -9.20
C GLY A 94 36.65 57.92 -9.92
N ARG A 95 37.42 58.35 -10.94
CA ARG A 95 37.15 59.57 -11.72
C ARG A 95 36.43 59.31 -13.05
N TYR A 96 36.15 58.04 -13.37
CA TYR A 96 35.67 57.62 -14.67
C TYR A 96 34.23 57.10 -14.56
N THR A 97 33.46 57.36 -15.61
CA THR A 97 32.13 56.78 -15.81
C THR A 97 32.19 55.87 -17.03
N TYR A 98 31.64 54.67 -16.89
CA TYR A 98 31.63 53.64 -17.93
C TYR A 98 30.19 53.35 -18.34
N ASP A 99 29.98 53.22 -19.65
CA ASP A 99 28.76 52.65 -20.21
C ASP A 99 28.89 51.12 -20.16
N CYS A 100 28.05 50.49 -19.35
CA CYS A 100 28.03 49.05 -19.15
C CYS A 100 26.63 48.49 -19.44
N VAL A 101 26.57 47.19 -19.68
CA VAL A 101 25.31 46.46 -19.86
C VAL A 101 25.13 45.49 -18.71
N LEU A 102 23.96 45.55 -18.07
CA LEU A 102 23.48 44.53 -17.16
C LEU A 102 22.57 43.57 -17.93
N GLU A 103 22.95 42.31 -18.00
CA GLU A 103 22.14 41.23 -18.58
C GLU A 103 21.46 40.46 -17.43
N VAL A 104 20.14 40.62 -17.30
CA VAL A 104 19.31 39.84 -16.38
C VAL A 104 18.82 38.63 -17.16
N VAL A 105 19.28 37.44 -16.77
CA VAL A 105 18.88 36.18 -17.37
C VAL A 105 18.17 35.31 -16.35
N ASP A 106 17.38 34.39 -16.85
CA ASP A 106 16.73 33.38 -16.05
C ASP A 106 17.28 32.01 -16.47
N SER A 107 18.10 31.42 -15.60
CA SER A 107 18.75 30.12 -15.84
C SER A 107 18.28 29.03 -14.88
N ILE A 108 17.31 29.32 -14.03
CA ILE A 108 16.85 28.45 -12.97
C ILE A 108 15.56 27.78 -13.43
N ALA A 109 15.50 26.46 -13.40
CA ALA A 109 14.28 25.74 -13.75
C ALA A 109 13.18 25.91 -12.67
N PRO A 110 11.90 25.83 -13.06
CA PRO A 110 10.78 25.89 -12.11
C PRO A 110 10.89 24.85 -11.00
N GLU A 111 10.48 25.21 -9.79
CA GLU A 111 10.21 24.25 -8.72
C GLU A 111 8.84 23.60 -8.97
N LEU A 112 8.76 22.27 -8.93
CA LEU A 112 7.55 21.50 -9.23
C LEU A 112 7.32 20.41 -8.17
N SER A 113 6.14 20.39 -7.55
CA SER A 113 5.60 19.28 -6.75
C SER A 113 4.36 18.70 -7.41
N VAL A 114 4.25 17.38 -7.41
CA VAL A 114 3.13 16.65 -8.02
C VAL A 114 2.49 15.70 -7.01
N LYS A 115 1.25 15.34 -7.28
CA LYS A 115 0.45 14.36 -6.52
C LYS A 115 -0.02 13.23 -7.44
N GLU A 116 -0.43 12.13 -6.84
CA GLU A 116 -1.11 11.04 -7.52
C GLU A 116 -2.60 11.36 -7.68
N LEU A 117 -3.24 10.74 -8.66
CA LEU A 117 -4.67 10.89 -8.92
C LEU A 117 -5.33 9.53 -9.17
N THR A 118 -6.60 9.42 -8.80
CA THR A 118 -7.47 8.29 -9.17
C THR A 118 -8.61 8.80 -10.04
N ARG A 119 -8.81 8.25 -11.25
CA ARG A 119 -9.84 8.68 -12.21
C ARG A 119 -10.45 7.51 -12.95
N THR A 120 -11.61 7.72 -13.55
CA THR A 120 -12.21 6.79 -14.52
C THR A 120 -11.85 7.21 -15.94
N LYS A 121 -12.08 6.33 -16.93
CA LYS A 121 -11.86 6.64 -18.36
C LYS A 121 -12.74 7.77 -18.91
N GLU A 122 -13.81 8.11 -18.21
CA GLU A 122 -14.71 9.20 -18.59
C GLU A 122 -14.09 10.57 -18.32
N GLU A 123 -13.12 10.65 -17.41
CA GLU A 123 -12.47 11.88 -16.97
C GLU A 123 -10.94 11.74 -17.06
N ILE A 124 -10.42 11.81 -18.29
CA ILE A 124 -8.97 11.83 -18.51
C ILE A 124 -8.39 13.14 -17.93
N PRO A 125 -7.49 13.08 -16.94
CA PRO A 125 -6.95 14.26 -16.29
C PRO A 125 -6.01 15.03 -17.21
N LYS A 126 -5.89 16.34 -16.95
CA LYS A 126 -4.91 17.22 -17.58
C LYS A 126 -3.61 17.24 -16.77
N PRO A 127 -2.48 17.67 -17.35
CA PRO A 127 -1.20 17.78 -16.62
C PRO A 127 -1.31 18.61 -15.35
N GLU A 128 -2.10 19.69 -15.37
CA GLU A 128 -2.28 20.59 -14.24
C GLU A 128 -2.98 19.94 -13.05
N ASP A 129 -3.80 18.90 -13.29
CA ASP A 129 -4.53 18.21 -12.21
C ASP A 129 -3.58 17.46 -11.27
N PHE A 130 -2.40 17.05 -11.79
CA PHE A 130 -1.34 16.38 -11.03
C PHE A 130 -0.45 17.35 -10.28
N VAL A 131 -0.53 18.67 -10.51
CA VAL A 131 0.34 19.66 -9.88
C VAL A 131 -0.17 19.99 -8.47
N GLU A 132 0.69 19.82 -7.47
CA GLU A 132 0.45 20.29 -6.11
C GLU A 132 0.96 21.72 -5.91
N SER A 133 2.16 22.00 -6.42
CA SER A 133 2.73 23.35 -6.47
C SER A 133 3.67 23.50 -7.66
N VAL A 134 3.70 24.71 -8.22
CA VAL A 134 4.67 25.10 -9.24
C VAL A 134 5.03 26.56 -9.05
N SER A 135 6.32 26.88 -9.07
CA SER A 135 6.79 28.26 -8.92
C SER A 135 8.11 28.49 -9.64
N ASP A 136 8.27 29.69 -10.17
CA ASP A 136 9.49 30.15 -10.81
C ASP A 136 9.62 31.67 -10.68
N ALA A 137 10.85 32.20 -10.76
CA ALA A 137 11.12 33.63 -10.68
C ALA A 137 10.49 34.43 -11.83
N SER A 138 10.33 33.84 -13.02
CA SER A 138 9.66 34.47 -14.17
C SER A 138 8.15 34.60 -13.98
N ASN A 139 7.54 33.83 -13.07
CA ASN A 139 6.09 33.69 -12.88
C ASN A 139 5.32 33.28 -14.16
N ASP A 140 6.00 32.73 -15.17
CA ASP A 140 5.40 32.23 -16.41
C ASP A 140 5.88 30.80 -16.66
N VAL A 141 5.08 29.83 -16.20
CA VAL A 141 5.40 28.40 -16.27
C VAL A 141 4.31 27.66 -17.01
N LYS A 142 4.71 26.84 -18.00
CA LYS A 142 3.84 25.91 -18.73
C LYS A 142 4.02 24.52 -18.19
N VAL A 143 2.91 23.80 -18.02
CA VAL A 143 2.91 22.41 -17.55
C VAL A 143 2.37 21.49 -18.65
N TYR A 144 3.04 20.37 -18.90
CA TYR A 144 2.61 19.39 -19.91
C TYR A 144 3.05 17.96 -19.55
N PHE A 145 2.43 16.98 -20.21
CA PHE A 145 2.83 15.58 -20.12
C PHE A 145 4.13 15.34 -20.89
N GLY A 146 5.03 14.53 -20.33
CA GLY A 146 6.16 13.96 -21.06
C GLY A 146 5.72 12.98 -22.18
N GLU A 147 6.69 12.40 -22.88
CA GLU A 147 6.41 11.52 -24.02
C GLU A 147 5.87 10.14 -23.59
N GLY A 148 4.94 9.58 -24.37
CA GLY A 148 4.63 8.15 -24.34
C GLY A 148 3.54 7.67 -23.37
N ILE A 149 2.54 8.51 -23.06
CA ILE A 149 1.43 8.12 -22.17
C ILE A 149 0.28 7.45 -22.96
N SER A 150 -0.25 6.34 -22.43
CA SER A 150 -1.48 5.69 -22.91
C SER A 150 -2.43 5.51 -21.73
N PHE A 151 -3.72 5.75 -21.98
CA PHE A 151 -4.82 5.58 -21.03
C PHE A 151 -5.75 4.41 -21.41
N ASP A 152 -5.25 3.48 -22.23
CA ASP A 152 -6.07 2.41 -22.81
C ASP A 152 -6.40 1.30 -21.82
N ASN A 153 -5.55 1.09 -20.82
CA ASN A 153 -5.69 0.03 -19.82
C ASN A 153 -5.89 0.62 -18.43
N TYR A 154 -6.73 -0.04 -17.61
CA TYR A 154 -6.89 0.28 -16.20
C TYR A 154 -5.66 -0.12 -15.39
N GLY A 155 -5.52 0.44 -14.19
CA GLY A 155 -4.41 0.22 -13.25
C GLY A 155 -3.49 1.44 -13.11
N ASP A 156 -2.29 1.19 -12.59
CA ASP A 156 -1.30 2.23 -12.30
C ASP A 156 -0.56 2.64 -13.58
N ILE A 157 -0.85 3.85 -14.06
CA ILE A 157 -0.23 4.43 -15.23
C ILE A 157 0.85 5.41 -14.77
N PRO A 158 2.14 5.19 -15.14
CA PRO A 158 3.19 6.14 -14.83
C PRO A 158 3.02 7.41 -15.67
N ILE A 159 3.02 8.56 -15.00
CA ILE A 159 2.87 9.88 -15.61
C ILE A 159 4.14 10.69 -15.37
N ASN A 160 4.65 11.33 -16.42
CA ASN A 160 5.72 12.30 -16.32
C ASN A 160 5.14 13.70 -16.52
N ILE A 161 5.29 14.58 -15.53
CA ILE A 161 4.86 15.98 -15.60
C ILE A 161 6.10 16.86 -15.78
N VAL A 162 6.06 17.73 -16.78
CA VAL A 162 7.13 18.68 -17.11
C VAL A 162 6.61 20.10 -16.88
N ALA A 163 7.37 20.89 -16.14
CA ALA A 163 7.20 22.33 -15.99
C ALA A 163 8.33 23.06 -16.72
N GLU A 164 7.99 24.02 -17.58
CA GLU A 164 8.93 24.81 -18.40
C GLU A 164 8.63 26.29 -18.23
N ASP A 165 9.65 27.09 -17.90
CA ASP A 165 9.51 28.55 -17.80
C ASP A 165 9.56 29.24 -19.17
N SER A 166 9.39 30.56 -19.18
CA SER A 166 9.47 31.39 -20.39
C SER A 166 10.87 31.44 -21.05
N SER A 167 11.92 31.05 -20.32
CA SER A 167 13.32 31.01 -20.77
C SER A 167 13.75 29.64 -21.29
N GLY A 168 12.88 28.62 -21.16
CA GLY A 168 13.09 27.25 -21.60
C GLY A 168 13.82 26.36 -20.58
N ASN A 169 13.92 26.77 -19.31
CA ASN A 169 14.43 25.88 -18.27
C ASN A 169 13.29 24.95 -17.82
N CYS A 170 13.60 23.66 -17.64
CA CYS A 170 12.60 22.63 -17.38
C CYS A 170 12.90 21.80 -16.12
N THR A 171 11.83 21.46 -15.40
CA THR A 171 11.83 20.45 -14.33
C THR A 171 10.83 19.35 -14.68
N SER A 172 11.20 18.10 -14.44
CA SER A 172 10.38 16.94 -14.75
C SER A 172 10.27 16.01 -13.54
N VAL A 173 9.04 15.62 -13.19
CA VAL A 173 8.73 14.78 -12.02
C VAL A 173 7.78 13.66 -12.44
N ASN A 174 8.05 12.44 -11.97
CA ASN A 174 7.18 11.29 -12.17
C ASN A 174 6.11 11.20 -11.07
N THR A 175 4.90 10.78 -11.43
CA THR A 175 3.78 10.48 -10.55
C THR A 175 2.96 9.32 -11.12
N THR A 176 1.90 8.91 -10.42
CA THR A 176 1.03 7.79 -10.81
C THR A 176 -0.40 8.28 -11.03
N LEU A 177 -1.03 7.79 -12.10
CA LEU A 177 -2.47 7.84 -12.29
C LEU A 177 -3.05 6.44 -12.06
N HIS A 178 -3.90 6.30 -11.06
CA HIS A 178 -4.71 5.10 -10.83
C HIS A 178 -5.98 5.19 -11.69
N LEU A 179 -5.95 4.55 -12.86
CA LEU A 179 -7.10 4.54 -13.77
C LEU A 179 -8.02 3.37 -13.43
N VAL A 180 -9.23 3.65 -12.97
CA VAL A 180 -10.17 2.65 -12.46
C VAL A 180 -11.41 2.56 -13.35
N GLU A 181 -12.09 1.41 -13.32
CA GLU A 181 -13.33 1.22 -14.08
C GLU A 181 -14.47 2.03 -13.46
N GLU A 182 -14.63 1.93 -12.14
CA GLU A 182 -15.61 2.67 -11.34
C GLU A 182 -14.89 3.35 -10.16
N TYR A 183 -15.40 4.50 -9.74
CA TYR A 183 -14.86 5.23 -8.59
C TYR A 183 -15.63 4.85 -7.33
N ASP A 184 -15.04 3.96 -6.52
CA ASP A 184 -15.70 3.47 -5.31
C ASP A 184 -15.44 4.35 -4.09
N ILE A 185 -16.51 4.66 -3.37
CA ILE A 185 -16.51 5.45 -2.12
C ILE A 185 -17.28 4.74 -1.01
N VAL A 186 -17.83 3.57 -1.30
CA VAL A 186 -18.61 2.78 -0.36
C VAL A 186 -17.64 1.81 0.30
N PRO A 187 -17.54 1.80 1.64
CA PRO A 187 -16.70 0.84 2.32
C PRO A 187 -17.20 -0.59 2.16
N PRO A 188 -16.30 -1.58 2.25
CA PRO A 188 -16.71 -2.97 2.38
C PRO A 188 -17.54 -3.17 3.64
N VAL A 189 -18.26 -4.28 3.73
CA VAL A 189 -19.07 -4.64 4.90
C VAL A 189 -18.58 -5.95 5.47
N ILE A 190 -18.18 -5.93 6.75
CA ILE A 190 -17.83 -7.13 7.51
C ILE A 190 -19.06 -7.62 8.29
N GLU A 191 -19.47 -8.87 8.03
CA GLU A 191 -20.55 -9.55 8.72
C GLU A 191 -20.16 -10.98 9.15
N GLY A 192 -21.08 -11.68 9.81
CA GLY A 192 -20.89 -13.07 10.25
C GLY A 192 -20.57 -13.20 11.74
N GLN A 193 -19.86 -14.28 12.10
CA GLN A 193 -19.60 -14.65 13.49
C GLN A 193 -18.32 -14.00 14.03
N LEU A 194 -18.45 -12.75 14.49
CA LEU A 194 -17.36 -11.94 15.08
C LEU A 194 -16.91 -12.45 16.45
N ASP A 195 -17.87 -12.89 17.27
CA ASP A 195 -17.63 -13.44 18.61
C ASP A 195 -17.37 -14.95 18.56
N LYS A 196 -16.40 -15.42 19.35
CA LYS A 196 -16.05 -16.85 19.39
C LYS A 196 -15.84 -17.33 20.82
N ILE A 197 -16.21 -18.58 21.06
CA ILE A 197 -15.91 -19.29 22.29
C ILE A 197 -14.81 -20.30 21.98
N VAL A 198 -13.75 -20.31 22.79
CA VAL A 198 -12.60 -21.21 22.64
C VAL A 198 -12.27 -21.83 24.00
N TYR A 199 -11.89 -23.10 24.01
CA TYR A 199 -11.43 -23.74 25.24
C TYR A 199 -9.92 -23.59 25.39
N THR A 200 -9.47 -23.51 26.65
CA THR A 200 -8.04 -23.35 26.96
C THR A 200 -7.18 -24.39 26.23
N GLY A 201 -6.18 -23.94 25.47
CA GLY A 201 -5.25 -24.79 24.73
C GLY A 201 -5.73 -25.29 23.36
N GLN A 202 -6.93 -24.92 22.90
CA GLN A 202 -7.39 -25.24 21.55
C GLN A 202 -6.91 -24.20 20.51
N ALA A 203 -6.61 -24.66 19.30
CA ALA A 203 -6.36 -23.79 18.17
C ALA A 203 -7.69 -23.18 17.66
N VAL A 204 -7.67 -21.91 17.26
CA VAL A 204 -8.84 -21.20 16.73
C VAL A 204 -8.48 -20.47 15.43
N SER A 205 -9.41 -20.51 14.47
CA SER A 205 -9.35 -19.67 13.27
C SER A 205 -10.26 -18.45 13.46
N PHE A 206 -9.67 -17.27 13.66
CA PHE A 206 -10.44 -16.04 13.90
C PHE A 206 -11.24 -15.60 12.66
N LYS A 207 -10.76 -15.92 11.44
CA LYS A 207 -11.46 -15.59 10.19
C LYS A 207 -12.63 -16.53 9.88
N GLN A 208 -12.76 -17.67 10.57
CA GLN A 208 -13.81 -18.65 10.28
C GLN A 208 -15.20 -18.05 10.50
N GLY A 209 -16.08 -18.12 9.50
CA GLY A 209 -17.45 -17.61 9.59
C GLY A 209 -17.57 -16.09 9.51
N ILE A 210 -16.49 -15.38 9.17
CA ILE A 210 -16.52 -13.96 8.78
C ILE A 210 -16.78 -13.89 7.27
N ILE A 211 -17.65 -12.95 6.88
CA ILE A 211 -18.01 -12.69 5.49
C ILE A 211 -17.70 -11.21 5.22
N VAL A 212 -17.07 -10.92 4.08
CA VAL A 212 -16.87 -9.55 3.60
C VAL A 212 -17.52 -9.43 2.24
N THR A 213 -18.27 -8.36 2.06
CA THR A 213 -18.92 -8.01 0.79
C THR A 213 -18.69 -6.56 0.47
N ASP A 214 -18.60 -6.24 -0.82
CA ASP A 214 -18.47 -4.88 -1.33
C ASP A 214 -19.23 -4.75 -2.66
N ASN A 215 -19.49 -3.53 -3.12
CA ASN A 215 -20.22 -3.28 -4.37
C ASN A 215 -19.35 -3.39 -5.63
N VAL A 216 -18.05 -3.14 -5.55
CA VAL A 216 -17.13 -3.23 -6.69
C VAL A 216 -16.12 -4.38 -6.50
N ASP A 217 -15.53 -4.50 -5.32
CA ASP A 217 -14.44 -5.44 -5.06
C ASP A 217 -14.95 -6.82 -4.61
N THR A 218 -14.48 -7.90 -5.23
CA THR A 218 -14.95 -9.27 -4.91
C THR A 218 -14.02 -10.06 -3.98
N ASP A 219 -12.74 -9.69 -3.91
CA ASP A 219 -11.69 -10.48 -3.24
C ASP A 219 -11.00 -9.69 -2.11
N ILE A 220 -11.79 -9.12 -1.19
CA ILE A 220 -11.27 -8.32 -0.07
C ILE A 220 -10.81 -9.24 1.07
N GLU A 221 -9.54 -9.09 1.49
CA GLU A 221 -9.00 -9.83 2.63
C GLU A 221 -9.37 -9.17 3.97
N VAL A 222 -9.85 -9.99 4.92
CA VAL A 222 -9.99 -9.57 6.33
C VAL A 222 -8.66 -9.63 7.06
N GLN A 223 -8.24 -8.51 7.63
CA GLN A 223 -7.16 -8.43 8.62
C GLN A 223 -7.73 -8.59 10.03
N VAL A 224 -6.95 -9.22 10.92
CA VAL A 224 -7.38 -9.52 12.29
C VAL A 224 -6.29 -9.14 13.28
N ASP A 225 -6.58 -8.21 14.19
CA ASP A 225 -5.73 -7.95 15.35
C ASP A 225 -6.19 -8.78 16.54
N SER A 226 -5.42 -9.83 16.83
CA SER A 226 -5.60 -10.75 17.96
C SER A 226 -4.50 -10.63 19.01
N SER A 227 -3.71 -9.55 18.98
CA SER A 227 -2.53 -9.36 19.84
C SER A 227 -2.84 -9.41 21.34
N HIS A 228 -4.09 -9.15 21.72
CA HIS A 228 -4.58 -9.17 23.09
C HIS A 228 -5.17 -10.51 23.53
N VAL A 229 -5.36 -11.47 22.61
CA VAL A 229 -6.01 -12.75 22.90
C VAL A 229 -5.02 -13.72 23.55
N ASN A 230 -5.38 -14.24 24.73
CA ASN A 230 -4.62 -15.30 25.40
C ASN A 230 -5.46 -16.57 25.52
N LEU A 231 -5.15 -17.57 24.68
CA LEU A 231 -5.90 -18.83 24.60
C LEU A 231 -5.59 -19.80 25.76
N ASP A 232 -4.63 -19.49 26.63
CA ASP A 232 -4.27 -20.35 27.77
C ASP A 232 -4.96 -19.91 29.07
N VAL A 233 -5.52 -18.71 29.09
CA VAL A 233 -6.11 -18.10 30.28
C VAL A 233 -7.61 -17.87 30.03
N PRO A 234 -8.50 -18.41 30.87
CA PRO A 234 -9.92 -18.11 30.76
C PRO A 234 -10.21 -16.62 30.93
N GLY A 235 -11.03 -16.06 30.05
CA GLY A 235 -11.34 -14.64 30.01
C GLY A 235 -12.03 -14.23 28.72
N GLU A 236 -12.42 -12.96 28.63
CA GLU A 236 -12.93 -12.36 27.40
C GLU A 236 -11.86 -11.42 26.84
N TYR A 237 -11.53 -11.60 25.57
CA TYR A 237 -10.48 -10.86 24.89
C TYR A 237 -11.05 -10.12 23.69
N PRO A 238 -10.88 -8.80 23.59
CA PRO A 238 -11.29 -8.08 22.39
C PRO A 238 -10.42 -8.48 21.20
N ILE A 239 -11.05 -8.52 20.03
CA ILE A 239 -10.40 -8.74 18.75
C ILE A 239 -10.96 -7.73 17.74
N GLU A 240 -10.12 -7.24 16.84
CA GLU A 240 -10.53 -6.29 15.80
C GLU A 240 -10.38 -6.92 14.42
N TYR A 241 -11.41 -6.74 13.60
CA TYR A 241 -11.44 -7.14 12.20
C TYR A 241 -11.47 -5.90 11.32
N THR A 242 -10.61 -5.87 10.32
CA THR A 242 -10.51 -4.76 9.35
C THR A 242 -10.58 -5.31 7.94
N ALA A 243 -11.39 -4.68 7.10
CA ALA A 243 -11.45 -4.92 5.67
C ALA A 243 -11.22 -3.59 4.96
N THR A 244 -10.37 -3.58 3.94
CA THR A 244 -10.06 -2.39 3.15
C THR A 244 -10.12 -2.76 1.68
N ASP A 245 -10.92 -2.01 0.93
CA ASP A 245 -11.08 -2.21 -0.51
C ASP A 245 -9.87 -1.69 -1.30
N SER A 246 -9.90 -1.81 -2.62
CA SER A 246 -8.82 -1.36 -3.50
C SER A 246 -8.65 0.17 -3.55
N MET A 247 -9.68 0.92 -3.15
CA MET A 247 -9.70 2.40 -3.12
C MET A 247 -9.41 2.98 -1.73
N GLY A 248 -9.13 2.13 -0.73
CA GLY A 248 -8.81 2.52 0.63
C GLY A 248 -10.02 2.79 1.53
N ASN A 249 -11.24 2.52 1.08
CA ASN A 249 -12.41 2.57 1.96
C ASN A 249 -12.34 1.38 2.92
N MET A 250 -12.76 1.59 4.17
CA MET A 250 -12.50 0.66 5.27
C MET A 250 -13.74 0.46 6.15
N ASP A 251 -13.96 -0.80 6.53
CA ASP A 251 -14.86 -1.16 7.64
C ASP A 251 -14.08 -1.84 8.76
N LEU A 252 -14.50 -1.55 9.98
CA LEU A 252 -13.87 -2.00 11.22
C LEU A 252 -14.96 -2.56 12.12
N LYS A 253 -14.76 -3.82 12.54
CA LYS A 253 -15.64 -4.51 13.49
C LYS A 253 -14.86 -5.02 14.68
N GLU A 254 -15.46 -4.86 15.84
CA GLU A 254 -14.99 -5.47 17.07
C GLU A 254 -15.70 -6.82 17.27
N GLY A 255 -14.99 -7.78 17.84
CA GLY A 255 -15.54 -9.02 18.36
C GLY A 255 -14.93 -9.38 19.70
N THR A 256 -15.45 -10.43 20.32
CA THR A 256 -14.98 -10.95 21.60
C THR A 256 -14.61 -12.43 21.48
N ILE A 257 -13.40 -12.78 21.90
CA ILE A 257 -12.96 -14.15 22.08
C ILE A 257 -13.13 -14.53 23.56
N THR A 258 -14.12 -15.36 23.86
CA THR A 258 -14.35 -15.91 25.19
C THR A 258 -13.58 -17.21 25.35
N VAL A 259 -12.50 -17.17 26.12
CA VAL A 259 -11.72 -18.35 26.49
C VAL A 259 -12.30 -18.95 27.76
N ILE A 260 -12.70 -20.21 27.71
CA ILE A 260 -13.28 -20.95 28.83
C ILE A 260 -12.30 -22.03 29.28
N LYS A 261 -12.17 -22.22 30.59
CA LYS A 261 -11.38 -23.33 31.14
C LYS A 261 -12.00 -24.65 30.70
N ALA A 262 -11.23 -25.48 30.02
CA ALA A 262 -11.67 -26.83 29.70
C ALA A 262 -11.69 -27.67 31.00
N GLU A 263 -12.81 -28.36 31.29
CA GLU A 263 -12.88 -29.32 32.40
C GLU A 263 -12.20 -30.66 32.07
N TYR A 264 -11.86 -30.85 30.80
CA TYR A 264 -11.22 -32.00 30.19
C TYR A 264 -10.33 -31.49 29.04
N THR A 265 -9.29 -32.23 28.69
CA THR A 265 -8.43 -31.94 27.54
C THR A 265 -8.71 -32.90 26.38
N PRO A 266 -8.42 -32.53 25.11
CA PRO A 266 -8.49 -33.47 24.00
C PRO A 266 -7.76 -34.79 24.28
N ASP A 267 -6.54 -34.73 24.83
CA ASP A 267 -5.75 -35.91 25.19
C ASP A 267 -6.45 -36.82 26.21
N GLU A 268 -7.20 -36.26 27.16
CA GLU A 268 -7.98 -37.05 28.13
C GLU A 268 -9.18 -37.74 27.47
N VAL A 269 -9.82 -37.08 26.50
CA VAL A 269 -10.94 -37.66 25.73
C VAL A 269 -10.42 -38.76 24.80
N ASP A 270 -9.32 -38.51 24.08
CA ASP A 270 -8.60 -39.50 23.26
C ASP A 270 -8.24 -40.74 24.09
N ALA A 271 -7.74 -40.56 25.32
CA ALA A 271 -7.40 -41.66 26.20
C ALA A 271 -8.62 -42.51 26.61
N LEU A 272 -9.75 -41.88 26.93
CA LEU A 272 -11.00 -42.59 27.22
C LEU A 272 -11.53 -43.35 25.99
N ALA A 273 -11.39 -42.76 24.80
CA ALA A 273 -11.76 -43.39 23.54
C ALA A 273 -10.86 -44.59 23.23
N ASP A 274 -9.54 -44.45 23.39
CA ASP A 274 -8.55 -45.51 23.20
C ASP A 274 -8.79 -46.69 24.15
N GLU A 275 -9.17 -46.45 25.40
CA GLU A 275 -9.57 -47.49 26.36
C GLU A 275 -10.77 -48.30 25.87
N VAL A 276 -11.74 -47.65 25.22
CA VAL A 276 -12.90 -48.31 24.62
C VAL A 276 -12.48 -49.09 23.36
N LEU A 277 -11.74 -48.45 22.46
CA LEU A 277 -11.30 -49.06 21.20
C LEU A 277 -10.43 -50.31 21.44
N ALA A 278 -9.57 -50.30 22.45
CA ALA A 278 -8.77 -51.45 22.85
C ALA A 278 -9.62 -52.68 23.24
N GLN A 279 -10.87 -52.48 23.66
CA GLN A 279 -11.79 -53.56 24.02
C GLN A 279 -12.58 -54.11 22.82
N ILE A 280 -12.84 -53.27 21.81
CA ILE A 280 -13.79 -53.59 20.73
C ILE A 280 -13.12 -53.80 19.37
N ILE A 281 -11.90 -53.26 19.15
CA ILE A 281 -11.17 -53.34 17.88
C ILE A 281 -10.11 -54.42 17.91
N LYS A 282 -9.96 -55.15 16.79
CA LYS A 282 -8.92 -56.17 16.57
C LYS A 282 -8.07 -55.81 15.35
N PRO A 283 -6.80 -56.26 15.27
CA PRO A 283 -5.86 -55.83 14.22
C PRO A 283 -6.33 -56.01 12.77
N ASP A 284 -7.15 -57.03 12.49
CA ASP A 284 -7.56 -57.40 11.13
C ASP A 284 -9.01 -56.99 10.79
N MET A 285 -9.62 -56.09 11.58
CA MET A 285 -10.97 -55.60 11.29
C MET A 285 -10.98 -54.65 10.09
N SER A 286 -11.94 -54.86 9.18
CA SER A 286 -12.26 -53.86 8.15
C SER A 286 -12.82 -52.59 8.80
N ASP A 287 -12.79 -51.45 8.10
CA ASP A 287 -13.36 -50.22 8.63
C ASP A 287 -14.87 -50.35 8.89
N TYR A 288 -15.57 -51.15 8.08
CA TYR A 288 -16.96 -51.53 8.33
C TYR A 288 -17.12 -52.30 9.67
N ASP A 289 -16.27 -53.31 9.91
CA ASP A 289 -16.33 -54.10 11.15
C ASP A 289 -15.99 -53.24 12.38
N LYS A 290 -15.01 -52.34 12.26
CA LYS A 290 -14.68 -51.38 13.32
C LYS A 290 -15.85 -50.43 13.58
N ALA A 291 -16.44 -49.84 12.54
CA ALA A 291 -17.59 -48.95 12.65
C ALA A 291 -18.78 -49.68 13.29
N HIS A 292 -19.05 -50.93 12.89
CA HIS A 292 -20.12 -51.74 13.46
C HIS A 292 -19.84 -52.06 14.94
N ALA A 293 -18.59 -52.39 15.30
CA ALA A 293 -18.21 -52.61 16.70
C ALA A 293 -18.43 -51.36 17.56
N ILE A 294 -18.05 -50.18 17.06
CA ILE A 294 -18.31 -48.88 17.69
C ILE A 294 -19.81 -48.65 17.84
N TYR A 295 -20.59 -48.84 16.76
CA TYR A 295 -22.05 -48.69 16.78
C TYR A 295 -22.71 -49.52 17.88
N VAL A 296 -22.36 -50.81 17.94
CA VAL A 296 -22.89 -51.74 18.94
C VAL A 296 -22.45 -51.33 20.34
N TRP A 297 -21.20 -50.92 20.51
CA TRP A 297 -20.67 -50.52 21.81
C TRP A 297 -21.38 -49.26 22.32
N VAL A 298 -21.53 -48.22 21.50
CA VAL A 298 -22.20 -46.96 21.91
C VAL A 298 -23.65 -47.24 22.33
N LYS A 299 -24.41 -47.98 21.50
CA LYS A 299 -25.81 -48.33 21.81
C LYS A 299 -25.97 -49.25 23.02
N GLY A 300 -24.99 -50.08 23.31
CA GLY A 300 -25.03 -51.04 24.42
C GLY A 300 -24.52 -50.48 25.74
N ASN A 301 -23.70 -49.43 25.72
CA ASN A 301 -22.97 -48.93 26.89
C ASN A 301 -23.34 -47.49 27.27
N MET A 302 -24.22 -46.83 26.54
CA MET A 302 -24.76 -45.52 26.91
C MET A 302 -26.28 -45.60 27.20
N GLY A 303 -26.73 -44.85 28.20
CA GLY A 303 -28.14 -44.61 28.48
C GLY A 303 -28.62 -43.28 27.90
N TYR A 304 -29.87 -43.19 27.44
CA TYR A 304 -30.43 -41.91 26.95
C TYR A 304 -30.97 -41.08 28.11
N SER A 305 -30.54 -39.82 28.20
CA SER A 305 -30.98 -38.84 29.22
C SER A 305 -30.84 -37.42 28.66
N GLU A 306 -31.67 -36.47 29.07
CA GLU A 306 -31.45 -35.06 28.70
C GLU A 306 -30.09 -34.56 29.22
N SER A 307 -29.37 -33.79 28.39
CA SER A 307 -28.11 -33.16 28.76
C SER A 307 -28.18 -31.64 28.54
N GLU A 308 -27.29 -30.91 29.20
CA GLU A 308 -27.13 -29.46 29.00
C GLU A 308 -26.07 -29.12 27.94
N ASP A 309 -25.46 -30.15 27.31
CA ASP A 309 -24.34 -29.97 26.39
C ASP A 309 -24.83 -29.42 25.06
N LYS A 310 -24.53 -28.15 24.80
CA LYS A 310 -24.91 -27.47 23.57
C LYS A 310 -23.68 -26.87 22.90
N GLY A 311 -23.30 -27.42 21.76
CA GLY A 311 -22.36 -26.81 20.83
C GLY A 311 -20.87 -27.14 21.02
N ASP A 312 -20.48 -27.78 22.12
CA ASP A 312 -19.12 -28.34 22.29
C ASP A 312 -19.14 -29.87 22.23
N TRP A 313 -18.77 -30.42 21.07
CA TRP A 313 -18.78 -31.86 20.86
C TRP A 313 -17.74 -32.57 21.74
N LEU A 314 -16.63 -31.92 22.10
CA LEU A 314 -15.60 -32.54 22.93
C LEU A 314 -16.11 -32.74 24.35
N LYS A 315 -16.91 -31.79 24.88
CA LYS A 315 -17.68 -31.97 26.11
C LYS A 315 -18.60 -33.17 26.04
N GLY A 316 -19.39 -33.21 24.97
CA GLY A 316 -20.38 -34.26 24.76
C GLY A 316 -19.75 -35.64 24.72
N ALA A 317 -18.56 -35.76 24.10
CA ALA A 317 -17.77 -36.98 24.03
C ALA A 317 -17.20 -37.35 25.41
N TYR A 318 -16.60 -36.39 26.14
CA TYR A 318 -16.08 -36.61 27.49
C TYR A 318 -17.17 -37.10 28.45
N ASP A 319 -18.29 -36.39 28.52
CA ASP A 319 -19.40 -36.75 29.41
C ASP A 319 -20.04 -38.08 29.02
N GLY A 320 -20.20 -38.35 27.72
CA GLY A 320 -20.74 -39.62 27.24
C GLY A 320 -19.82 -40.80 27.53
N LEU A 321 -18.51 -40.66 27.29
CA LEU A 321 -17.51 -41.68 27.60
C LEU A 321 -17.39 -41.91 29.11
N LYS A 322 -17.37 -40.85 29.91
CA LYS A 322 -17.16 -40.94 31.36
C LYS A 322 -18.40 -41.37 32.13
N ASN A 323 -19.54 -40.73 31.86
CA ASN A 323 -20.78 -40.91 32.64
C ASN A 323 -21.66 -42.03 32.07
N ARG A 324 -21.42 -42.47 30.83
CA ARG A 324 -22.19 -43.54 30.16
C ARG A 324 -23.67 -43.19 29.98
N HIS A 325 -24.01 -41.90 29.87
CA HIS A 325 -25.34 -41.44 29.52
C HIS A 325 -25.29 -40.09 28.80
N GLY A 326 -26.36 -39.70 28.12
CA GLY A 326 -26.48 -38.41 27.43
C GLY A 326 -27.64 -38.38 26.44
N ASP A 327 -27.81 -37.26 25.73
CA ASP A 327 -28.83 -37.13 24.70
C ASP A 327 -28.24 -37.37 23.29
N CYS A 328 -29.00 -37.09 22.24
CA CYS A 328 -28.55 -37.29 20.86
C CYS A 328 -27.18 -36.66 20.56
N TYR A 329 -26.85 -35.52 21.18
CA TYR A 329 -25.58 -34.82 20.98
C TYR A 329 -24.42 -35.60 21.59
N ASN A 330 -24.57 -36.15 22.80
CA ASN A 330 -23.54 -36.99 23.41
C ASN A 330 -23.33 -38.30 22.62
N TYR A 331 -24.41 -38.93 22.12
CA TYR A 331 -24.29 -40.15 21.31
C TYR A 331 -23.51 -39.89 20.01
N PHE A 332 -23.83 -38.79 19.34
CA PHE A 332 -23.10 -38.30 18.17
C PHE A 332 -21.63 -38.02 18.51
N ALA A 333 -21.36 -37.27 19.58
CA ALA A 333 -20.01 -36.86 19.96
C ALA A 333 -19.10 -38.04 20.34
N VAL A 334 -19.60 -38.99 21.14
CA VAL A 334 -18.88 -40.22 21.48
C VAL A 334 -18.60 -41.05 20.22
N SER A 335 -19.56 -41.10 19.29
CA SER A 335 -19.40 -41.83 18.03
C SER A 335 -18.32 -41.17 17.16
N LYS A 336 -18.38 -39.84 16.98
CA LYS A 336 -17.38 -39.03 16.27
C LYS A 336 -15.97 -39.31 16.79
N GLU A 337 -15.80 -39.24 18.11
CA GLU A 337 -14.52 -39.48 18.78
C GLU A 337 -13.98 -40.89 18.50
N LEU A 338 -14.78 -41.92 18.78
CA LEU A 338 -14.37 -43.32 18.56
C LEU A 338 -14.08 -43.64 17.09
N LEU A 339 -14.88 -43.10 16.16
CA LEU A 339 -14.66 -43.28 14.72
C LEU A 339 -13.36 -42.62 14.27
N THR A 340 -13.10 -41.39 14.72
CA THR A 340 -11.90 -40.63 14.40
C THR A 340 -10.65 -41.32 14.92
N ARG A 341 -10.65 -41.72 16.20
CA ARG A 341 -9.55 -42.48 16.83
C ARG A 341 -9.31 -43.84 16.17
N ALA A 342 -10.36 -44.48 15.65
CA ALA A 342 -10.25 -45.73 14.89
C ALA A 342 -9.75 -45.55 13.44
N GLY A 343 -9.53 -44.30 13.00
CA GLY A 343 -9.10 -43.95 11.65
C GLY A 343 -10.20 -44.04 10.59
N ILE A 344 -11.48 -44.04 11.00
CA ILE A 344 -12.62 -44.13 10.10
C ILE A 344 -13.03 -42.70 9.72
N LYS A 345 -13.07 -42.42 8.42
CA LYS A 345 -13.56 -41.14 7.89
C LYS A 345 -14.99 -40.95 8.36
N ASN A 346 -15.24 -39.84 9.03
CA ASN A 346 -16.54 -39.49 9.54
C ASN A 346 -16.75 -37.98 9.46
N GLU A 347 -17.99 -37.58 9.25
CA GLU A 347 -18.41 -36.18 9.24
C GLU A 347 -19.73 -36.04 10.00
N ASP A 348 -20.04 -34.80 10.34
CA ASP A 348 -21.18 -34.45 11.18
C ASP A 348 -22.37 -34.09 10.30
N ILE A 349 -23.57 -34.50 10.71
CA ILE A 349 -24.83 -33.99 10.16
C ILE A 349 -25.74 -33.54 11.30
N GLU A 350 -26.25 -32.33 11.15
CA GLU A 350 -27.35 -31.82 11.94
C GLU A 350 -28.65 -31.85 11.13
N ILE A 351 -29.74 -32.21 11.79
CA ILE A 351 -31.08 -31.94 11.27
C ILE A 351 -31.24 -30.44 10.98
N ILE A 352 -32.05 -30.07 9.98
CA ILE A 352 -32.54 -28.68 9.87
C ILE A 352 -33.27 -28.33 11.19
N PRO A 353 -32.71 -27.42 12.00
CA PRO A 353 -33.22 -27.17 13.34
C PRO A 353 -34.57 -26.47 13.27
N THR A 354 -35.46 -26.82 14.18
CA THR A 354 -36.70 -26.09 14.43
C THR A 354 -36.80 -25.75 15.91
N ALA A 355 -37.71 -24.86 16.31
CA ALA A 355 -37.85 -24.42 17.69
C ALA A 355 -38.01 -25.55 18.73
N THR A 356 -38.40 -26.76 18.31
CA THR A 356 -38.66 -27.90 19.18
C THR A 356 -37.87 -29.14 18.80
N ARG A 357 -36.98 -29.07 17.81
CA ARG A 357 -36.34 -30.26 17.26
C ARG A 357 -34.91 -30.04 16.83
N HIS A 358 -34.04 -30.79 17.49
CA HIS A 358 -32.60 -30.88 17.27
C HIS A 358 -32.23 -32.37 17.28
N HIS A 359 -31.29 -32.76 16.42
CA HIS A 359 -30.81 -34.13 16.29
C HIS A 359 -29.49 -34.10 15.52
N PHE A 360 -28.50 -34.80 16.04
CA PHE A 360 -27.16 -34.89 15.47
C PHE A 360 -26.83 -36.36 15.23
N TRP A 361 -26.17 -36.65 14.12
CA TRP A 361 -25.65 -37.98 13.83
C TRP A 361 -24.43 -37.87 12.91
N ASN A 362 -23.76 -39.00 12.67
CA ASN A 362 -22.57 -39.04 11.83
C ASN A 362 -22.91 -39.60 10.44
N VAL A 363 -22.06 -39.28 9.49
CA VAL A 363 -21.87 -40.10 8.29
C VAL A 363 -20.47 -40.69 8.33
N ILE A 364 -20.30 -41.86 7.75
CA ILE A 364 -19.03 -42.58 7.70
C ILE A 364 -18.75 -43.08 6.29
N ASP A 365 -17.48 -43.16 5.93
CA ASP A 365 -17.02 -43.82 4.70
C ASP A 365 -16.03 -44.93 5.05
N CYS A 366 -16.48 -46.17 4.83
CA CYS A 366 -15.67 -47.38 5.03
C CYS A 366 -15.06 -47.91 3.71
N GLY A 367 -15.05 -47.09 2.64
CA GLY A 367 -14.47 -47.41 1.33
C GLY A 367 -15.49 -47.64 0.21
N GLU A 368 -16.79 -47.61 0.52
CA GLU A 368 -17.89 -47.79 -0.45
C GLU A 368 -18.76 -46.53 -0.62
N GLY A 369 -18.22 -45.39 -0.18
CA GLY A 369 -18.90 -44.10 -0.14
C GLY A 369 -19.61 -43.85 1.19
N TRP A 370 -20.10 -42.62 1.34
CA TRP A 370 -20.73 -42.17 2.57
C TRP A 370 -22.01 -42.96 2.90
N ARG A 371 -22.17 -43.29 4.18
CA ARG A 371 -23.35 -43.94 4.78
C ARG A 371 -23.69 -43.28 6.10
N HIS A 372 -24.97 -43.23 6.44
CA HIS A 372 -25.41 -42.69 7.72
C HIS A 372 -25.12 -43.62 8.89
N PHE A 373 -24.77 -43.01 10.02
CA PHE A 373 -24.43 -43.63 11.28
C PHE A 373 -25.09 -42.84 12.41
N ASP A 374 -26.21 -43.34 12.94
CA ASP A 374 -26.97 -42.80 14.06
C ASP A 374 -27.09 -43.84 15.19
N THR A 375 -26.30 -43.65 16.24
CA THR A 375 -26.34 -44.47 17.46
C THR A 375 -27.46 -44.07 18.42
N THR A 376 -28.16 -42.96 18.17
CA THR A 376 -29.18 -42.47 19.09
C THR A 376 -30.33 -43.48 19.22
N PRO A 377 -30.68 -43.91 20.45
CA PRO A 377 -31.81 -44.80 20.65
C PRO A 377 -33.12 -44.17 20.15
N ARG A 378 -33.89 -44.94 19.38
CA ARG A 378 -35.25 -44.59 18.96
C ARG A 378 -36.26 -45.48 19.69
N THR A 379 -37.47 -44.97 19.87
CA THR A 379 -38.60 -45.74 20.41
C THR A 379 -39.00 -46.88 19.47
N ASP A 380 -38.87 -46.64 18.17
CA ASP A 380 -38.95 -47.67 17.15
C ASP A 380 -37.69 -48.54 17.15
N LYS A 381 -37.87 -49.82 17.47
CA LYS A 381 -36.78 -50.81 17.55
C LYS A 381 -36.40 -51.40 16.20
N GLU A 382 -37.18 -51.15 15.16
CA GLU A 382 -36.87 -51.61 13.80
C GLU A 382 -35.86 -50.71 13.10
N PHE A 383 -35.72 -49.45 13.57
CA PHE A 383 -34.72 -48.53 13.04
C PHE A 383 -33.29 -48.99 13.30
N LYS A 384 -32.59 -49.30 12.21
CA LYS A 384 -31.17 -49.61 12.21
C LYS A 384 -30.39 -48.41 11.69
N GLY A 385 -30.05 -47.47 12.56
CA GLY A 385 -29.22 -46.32 12.21
C GLY A 385 -27.76 -46.66 11.86
N PHE A 386 -27.43 -47.83 11.34
CA PHE A 386 -26.06 -48.20 11.01
C PHE A 386 -25.90 -48.47 9.52
N TYR A 387 -24.93 -47.77 8.91
CA TYR A 387 -24.49 -47.95 7.54
C TYR A 387 -25.63 -47.84 6.50
N LEU A 388 -26.56 -46.91 6.75
CA LEU A 388 -27.70 -46.67 5.85
C LEU A 388 -27.28 -45.82 4.66
N THR A 389 -27.82 -46.15 3.49
CA THR A 389 -27.82 -45.22 2.36
C THR A 389 -28.70 -44.00 2.67
N ASP A 390 -28.46 -42.91 1.95
CA ASP A 390 -29.28 -41.71 2.06
C ASP A 390 -30.75 -41.97 1.69
N GLU A 391 -31.01 -42.82 0.69
CA GLU A 391 -32.38 -43.22 0.31
C GLU A 391 -33.09 -43.95 1.46
N GLU A 392 -32.43 -44.94 2.08
CA GLU A 392 -32.98 -45.70 3.21
C GLU A 392 -33.26 -44.81 4.43
N LEU A 393 -32.33 -43.90 4.77
CA LEU A 393 -32.55 -42.98 5.90
C LEU A 393 -33.70 -42.02 5.60
N MET A 394 -33.82 -41.53 4.36
CA MET A 394 -34.89 -40.61 4.00
C MET A 394 -36.26 -41.28 3.92
N GLU A 395 -36.35 -42.54 3.48
CA GLU A 395 -37.58 -43.32 3.56
C GLU A 395 -38.06 -43.43 5.01
N TYR A 396 -37.15 -43.82 5.92
CA TYR A 396 -37.43 -43.85 7.35
C TYR A 396 -37.84 -42.48 7.89
N SER A 397 -37.07 -41.44 7.56
CA SER A 397 -37.30 -40.06 7.98
C SER A 397 -38.70 -39.58 7.59
N ASN A 398 -39.10 -39.80 6.34
CA ASN A 398 -40.40 -39.39 5.82
C ASN A 398 -41.57 -40.09 6.53
N ALA A 399 -41.40 -41.36 6.92
CA ALA A 399 -42.38 -42.10 7.71
C ALA A 399 -42.44 -41.64 9.19
N HIS A 400 -41.38 -40.99 9.69
CA HIS A 400 -41.23 -40.62 11.10
C HIS A 400 -41.09 -39.12 11.30
N TYR A 401 -42.08 -38.37 10.81
CA TYR A 401 -42.18 -36.91 10.98
C TYR A 401 -40.94 -36.14 10.49
N ARG A 402 -40.32 -36.62 9.41
CA ARG A 402 -39.08 -36.08 8.83
C ARG A 402 -37.88 -36.20 9.77
N SER A 403 -37.79 -37.24 10.61
CA SER A 403 -36.85 -37.41 11.76
C SER A 403 -35.36 -37.10 11.50
N HIS A 404 -34.92 -37.14 10.24
CA HIS A 404 -33.54 -36.89 9.81
C HIS A 404 -33.45 -35.96 8.59
N ASN A 405 -34.39 -35.04 8.40
CA ASN A 405 -34.30 -34.08 7.29
C ASN A 405 -33.14 -33.09 7.53
N TYR A 406 -32.16 -33.09 6.63
CA TYR A 406 -30.97 -32.23 6.68
C TYR A 406 -30.84 -31.39 5.39
N ASP A 407 -30.02 -30.36 5.43
CA ASP A 407 -29.77 -29.49 4.28
C ASP A 407 -28.74 -30.12 3.32
N ARG A 408 -29.21 -30.49 2.13
CA ARG A 408 -28.38 -31.16 1.10
C ARG A 408 -27.53 -30.21 0.27
N GLU A 409 -27.74 -28.90 0.40
CA GLU A 409 -26.88 -27.89 -0.20
C GLU A 409 -25.63 -27.70 0.67
N ILE A 410 -25.78 -27.86 2.00
CA ILE A 410 -24.68 -27.81 2.97
C ILE A 410 -23.93 -29.15 3.03
N TYR A 411 -24.67 -30.25 3.20
CA TYR A 411 -24.08 -31.59 3.36
C TYR A 411 -24.11 -32.35 2.03
N THR A 412 -23.03 -32.22 1.26
CA THR A 412 -22.94 -32.72 -0.14
C THR A 412 -22.39 -34.14 -0.27
N TYR A 413 -22.31 -34.90 0.83
CA TYR A 413 -21.69 -36.23 0.89
C TYR A 413 -22.34 -37.30 -0.02
N PHE A 414 -23.61 -37.10 -0.38
CA PHE A 414 -24.42 -38.07 -1.12
C PHE A 414 -24.80 -37.60 -2.53
N ASN A 415 -24.25 -36.46 -2.98
CA ASN A 415 -24.56 -35.85 -4.27
C ASN A 415 -23.73 -36.43 -5.43
#